data_AF-A0A2Z5QZT7-F1
#
_entry.id   AF-A0A2Z5QZT7-F1
#
_cell.length_a   1.000
_cell.length_b   1.000
_cell.length_c   1.000
_cell.angle_alpha   90.00
_cell.angle_beta   90.00
_cell.angle_gamma   90.00
#
_symmetry.space_group_name_H-M   'P 1'
#
loop_
_entity.id
_entity.type
_entity.pdbx_description
1 polymer ?
#
loop_
_entity_poly.entity_id
_entity_poly.type
_entity_poly.pdbx_seq_one_letter_code
_entity_poly.pdbx_strand_id
1 'polypeptide(L)'
;MSARSGLNETQVRDALALLASSGQVGFDVQAGEYFHRPLPVQADALQAMHPRLVGAQKLVDSGAVRDDEGGTYRVQSRDTFYTVTPAEKIEEYRCTCPWWVKYRGTRGPANMYWR
;
A
#
# COMPACT_ATOMS: atom_id res chain seq x y z
N MET A 1 -28.61 2.64 -11.35
CA MET A 1 -27.84 2.38 -10.11
C MET A 1 -27.71 3.61 -9.23
N SER A 2 -27.23 4.76 -9.73
CA SER A 2 -27.09 6.02 -8.97
C SER A 2 -28.36 6.44 -8.20
N ALA A 3 -29.53 6.42 -8.85
CA ALA A 3 -30.79 6.85 -8.21
C ALA A 3 -31.24 6.00 -7.01
N ARG A 4 -30.71 4.77 -6.83
CA ARG A 4 -31.05 3.89 -5.69
C ARG A 4 -29.94 3.81 -4.64
N SER A 5 -28.72 4.24 -4.96
CA SER A 5 -27.58 4.23 -4.04
C SER A 5 -27.37 5.56 -3.29
N GLY A 6 -28.06 6.63 -3.71
CA GLY A 6 -27.83 7.98 -3.17
C GLY A 6 -26.49 8.59 -3.59
N LEU A 7 -25.76 7.93 -4.49
CA LEU A 7 -24.46 8.38 -5.00
C LEU A 7 -24.65 9.11 -6.33
N ASN A 8 -23.89 10.18 -6.55
CA ASN A 8 -23.87 10.83 -7.86
C ASN A 8 -23.17 9.94 -8.91
N GLU A 9 -23.34 10.27 -10.18
CA GLU A 9 -22.86 9.46 -11.29
C GLU A 9 -21.32 9.28 -11.30
N THR A 10 -20.58 10.34 -10.94
CA THR A 10 -19.12 10.28 -10.79
C THR A 10 -18.70 9.31 -9.70
N GLN A 11 -19.33 9.37 -8.52
CA GLN A 11 -19.06 8.45 -7.41
C GLN A 11 -19.36 7.00 -7.79
N VAL A 12 -20.45 6.76 -8.52
CA VAL A 12 -20.80 5.41 -9.01
C VAL A 12 -19.74 4.91 -10.00
N ARG A 13 -19.31 5.75 -10.94
CA ARG A 13 -18.28 5.39 -11.92
C ARG A 13 -16.94 5.08 -11.24
N ASP A 14 -16.50 5.91 -10.31
CA ASP A 14 -15.21 5.74 -9.64
C ASP A 14 -15.22 4.50 -8.73
N ALA A 15 -16.34 4.21 -8.07
CA ALA A 15 -16.53 2.98 -7.30
C ALA A 15 -16.52 1.74 -8.20
N LEU A 16 -17.18 1.78 -9.37
CA LEU A 16 -17.17 0.68 -10.33
C LEU A 16 -15.78 0.45 -10.93
N ALA A 17 -15.00 1.51 -11.15
CA ALA A 17 -13.61 1.40 -11.57
C ALA A 17 -12.72 0.72 -10.52
N LEU A 18 -12.92 1.04 -9.23
CA LEU A 18 -12.23 0.37 -8.11
C LEU A 18 -12.64 -1.11 -7.99
N LEU A 19 -13.92 -1.42 -8.15
CA LEU A 19 -14.41 -2.79 -8.15
C LEU A 19 -13.91 -3.57 -9.35
N ALA A 20 -13.74 -2.93 -10.51
CA ALA A 20 -13.19 -3.56 -11.71
C ALA A 20 -11.71 -3.87 -11.56
N SER A 21 -10.92 -2.94 -11.00
CA SER A 21 -9.48 -3.15 -10.77
C SER A 21 -9.20 -4.22 -9.72
N SER A 22 -10.10 -4.37 -8.74
CA SER A 22 -10.09 -5.48 -7.77
C SER A 22 -10.76 -6.76 -8.30
N GLY A 23 -11.17 -6.79 -9.57
CA GLY A 23 -11.75 -7.99 -10.19
C GLY A 23 -13.06 -8.46 -9.56
N GLN A 24 -13.81 -7.58 -8.90
CA GLN A 24 -15.14 -7.86 -8.35
C GLN A 24 -16.26 -7.66 -9.39
N VAL A 25 -16.02 -6.79 -10.36
CA VAL A 25 -16.90 -6.58 -11.53
C VAL A 25 -16.06 -6.63 -12.81
N GLY A 26 -16.69 -7.02 -13.91
CA GLY A 26 -16.15 -6.87 -15.26
C GLY A 26 -16.78 -5.69 -15.99
N PHE A 27 -16.13 -5.23 -17.05
CA PHE A 27 -16.70 -4.26 -17.98
C PHE A 27 -16.81 -4.91 -19.36
N ASP A 28 -18.00 -4.89 -19.94
CA ASP A 28 -18.26 -5.36 -21.29
C ASP A 28 -18.12 -4.18 -22.26
N VAL A 29 -17.12 -4.24 -23.14
CA VAL A 29 -16.83 -3.18 -24.12
C VAL A 29 -17.85 -3.11 -25.26
N GLN A 30 -18.57 -4.21 -25.55
CA GLN A 30 -19.62 -4.22 -26.57
C GLN A 30 -20.92 -3.63 -26.01
N ALA A 31 -21.29 -4.01 -24.78
CA ALA A 31 -22.48 -3.49 -24.12
C ALA A 31 -22.29 -2.11 -23.50
N GLY A 32 -21.05 -1.72 -23.19
CA GLY A 32 -20.74 -0.46 -22.49
C GLY A 32 -21.16 -0.48 -21.01
N GLU A 33 -21.31 -1.67 -20.42
CA GLU A 33 -21.89 -1.86 -19.09
C GLU A 33 -20.99 -2.69 -18.17
N TYR A 34 -21.11 -2.45 -16.86
CA TYR A 34 -20.46 -3.26 -15.84
C TYR A 34 -21.32 -4.49 -15.50
N PHE A 35 -20.68 -5.65 -15.32
CA PHE A 35 -21.34 -6.89 -14.91
C PHE A 35 -20.67 -7.49 -13.67
N HIS A 36 -21.45 -8.19 -12.85
CA HIS A 36 -20.94 -8.83 -11.65
C HIS A 36 -20.04 -10.04 -12.03
N ARG A 37 -18.78 -10.01 -11.59
CA ARG A 37 -17.80 -11.08 -11.83
C ARG A 37 -16.81 -11.12 -10.66
N PRO A 38 -17.19 -11.69 -9.52
CA PRO A 38 -16.30 -11.76 -8.37
C PRO A 38 -15.20 -12.78 -8.63
N LEU A 39 -14.00 -12.31 -8.93
CA LEU A 39 -12.80 -13.14 -8.79
C LEU A 39 -12.57 -13.41 -7.30
N PRO A 40 -12.01 -14.57 -6.94
CA PRO A 40 -11.66 -14.90 -5.56
C PRO A 40 -10.46 -14.04 -5.12
N VAL A 41 -10.68 -12.75 -4.95
CA VAL A 41 -9.73 -11.84 -4.37
C VAL A 41 -9.75 -12.08 -2.87
N GLN A 42 -8.76 -12.85 -2.44
CA GLN A 42 -8.45 -13.02 -1.04
C GLN A 42 -7.94 -11.66 -0.54
N ALA A 43 -8.70 -11.01 0.34
CA ALA A 43 -8.34 -9.70 0.88
C ALA A 43 -6.96 -9.72 1.59
N ASP A 44 -6.59 -10.88 2.10
CA ASP A 44 -5.31 -11.21 2.71
C ASP A 44 -4.23 -11.66 1.71
N ALA A 45 -4.54 -11.83 0.41
CA ALA A 45 -3.55 -12.21 -0.60
C ALA A 45 -2.36 -11.25 -0.63
N LEU A 46 -2.61 -9.94 -0.55
CA LEU A 46 -1.55 -8.94 -0.53
C LEU A 46 -0.68 -9.08 0.72
N GLN A 47 -1.28 -9.35 1.88
CA GLN A 47 -0.56 -9.56 3.13
C GLN A 47 0.26 -10.86 3.10
N ALA A 48 -0.30 -11.93 2.52
CA ALA A 48 0.35 -13.21 2.34
C ALA A 48 1.54 -13.14 1.36
N MET A 49 1.38 -12.40 0.25
CA MET A 49 2.42 -12.23 -0.76
C MET A 49 3.50 -11.23 -0.33
N HIS A 50 3.15 -10.24 0.49
CA HIS A 50 4.04 -9.16 0.90
C HIS A 50 4.20 -9.10 2.42
N PRO A 51 4.95 -10.05 3.04
CA PRO A 51 5.21 -10.02 4.48
C PRO A 51 5.90 -8.72 4.95
N ARG A 52 6.56 -8.00 4.03
CA ARG A 52 7.17 -6.69 4.32
C ARG A 52 6.13 -5.58 4.46
N LEU A 53 5.04 -5.64 3.70
CA LEU A 53 3.92 -4.72 3.82
C LEU A 53 3.26 -4.88 5.19
N VAL A 54 3.08 -6.12 5.65
CA VAL A 54 2.56 -6.42 6.99
C VAL A 54 3.44 -5.80 8.08
N GLY A 55 4.77 -5.92 7.95
CA GLY A 55 5.71 -5.31 8.89
C GLY A 55 5.67 -3.77 8.89
N ALA A 56 5.51 -3.15 7.72
CA ALA A 56 5.37 -1.69 7.59
C ALA A 56 4.05 -1.19 8.20
N GLN A 57 2.95 -1.90 7.94
CA GLN A 57 1.64 -1.54 8.48
C GLN A 57 1.64 -1.56 10.01
N LYS A 58 2.23 -2.60 10.62
CA LYS A 58 2.38 -2.69 12.08
C LYS A 58 3.07 -1.48 12.71
N LEU A 59 4.07 -0.91 12.03
CA LEU A 59 4.73 0.29 12.54
C LEU A 59 3.82 1.51 12.54
N VAL A 60 3.10 1.71 11.43
CA VAL A 60 2.14 2.80 11.31
C VAL A 60 1.06 2.65 12.39
N ASP A 61 0.50 1.45 12.52
CA ASP A 61 -0.56 1.14 13.49
C ASP A 61 -0.08 1.32 14.94
N SER A 62 1.19 1.01 15.23
CA SER A 62 1.78 1.21 16.56
C SER A 62 2.20 2.66 16.86
N GLY A 63 2.05 3.59 15.91
CA GLY A 63 2.51 4.97 16.06
C GLY A 63 4.03 5.11 16.12
N ALA A 64 4.76 4.13 15.59
CA ALA A 64 6.22 4.10 15.61
C ALA A 64 6.85 5.00 14.53
N VAL A 65 6.06 5.53 13.61
CA VAL A 65 6.52 6.44 12.55
C VAL A 65 6.15 7.87 12.91
N ARG A 66 7.13 8.77 12.86
CA ARG A 66 6.94 10.20 13.11
C ARG A 66 7.61 11.01 12.01
N ASP A 67 6.94 12.06 11.56
CA ASP A 67 7.58 13.08 10.73
C ASP A 67 8.74 13.74 11.50
N ASP A 68 9.82 14.01 10.80
CA ASP A 68 10.99 14.72 11.28
C ASP A 68 11.28 15.91 10.36
N GLU A 69 12.20 16.79 10.75
CA GLU A 69 12.52 17.97 9.95
C GLU A 69 13.06 17.59 8.55
N GLY A 70 12.77 18.44 7.56
CA GLY A 70 13.29 18.30 6.20
C GLY A 70 12.65 17.18 5.36
N GLY A 71 11.43 16.74 5.69
CA GLY A 71 10.71 15.72 4.92
C GLY A 71 11.26 14.31 5.14
N THR A 72 11.92 14.08 6.27
CA THR A 72 12.40 12.76 6.70
C THR A 72 11.44 12.15 7.73
N TYR A 73 11.51 10.84 7.90
CA TYR A 73 10.69 10.13 8.88
C TYR A 73 11.59 9.44 9.91
N ARG A 74 11.26 9.61 11.19
CA ARG A 74 11.82 8.83 12.28
C ARG A 74 10.95 7.61 12.55
N VAL A 75 11.57 6.44 12.46
CA VAL A 75 10.93 5.14 12.68
C VAL A 75 11.50 4.51 13.93
N GLN A 76 10.66 4.32 14.94
CA GLN A 76 11.03 3.62 16.16
C GLN A 76 11.03 2.11 15.94
N SER A 77 12.11 1.49 16.39
CA SER A 77 12.36 0.07 16.33
C SER A 77 12.86 -0.40 17.68
N ARG A 78 11.96 -0.97 18.51
CA ARG A 78 12.28 -1.28 19.91
C ARG A 78 12.81 -0.01 20.61
N ASP A 79 14.07 -0.06 21.07
CA ASP A 79 14.78 1.01 21.77
C ASP A 79 15.68 1.85 20.84
N THR A 80 15.61 1.62 19.52
CA THR A 80 16.44 2.33 18.52
C THR A 80 15.56 3.10 17.54
N PHE A 81 16.03 4.25 17.08
CA PHE A 81 15.37 5.03 16.03
C PHE A 81 16.17 4.94 14.73
N TYR A 82 15.45 4.82 13.62
CA TYR A 82 16.01 4.92 12.28
C TYR A 82 15.42 6.11 11.55
N THR A 83 16.19 6.67 10.64
CA THR A 83 15.76 7.77 9.78
C THR A 83 15.54 7.22 8.38
N VAL A 84 14.39 7.53 7.81
CA VAL A 84 14.03 7.25 6.42
C VAL A 84 13.98 8.58 5.68
N THR A 85 14.75 8.67 4.60
CA THR A 85 14.71 9.80 3.68
C THR A 85 13.99 9.33 2.42
N PRO A 86 12.74 9.79 2.19
CA PRO A 86 12.00 9.46 0.99
C PRO A 86 12.61 10.15 -0.22
N ALA A 87 12.38 9.59 -1.40
CA ALA A 87 12.74 10.17 -2.68
C ALA A 87 11.62 9.88 -3.69
N GLU A 88 11.66 10.51 -4.87
CA GLU A 88 10.71 10.21 -5.94
C GLU A 88 10.95 8.82 -6.53
N LYS A 89 12.22 8.41 -6.62
CA LYS A 89 12.64 7.12 -7.17
C LYS A 89 13.10 6.17 -6.09
N ILE A 90 12.75 4.88 -6.22
CA ILE A 90 13.04 3.86 -5.21
C ILE A 90 14.55 3.66 -4.99
N GLU A 91 15.37 3.90 -6.00
CA GLU A 91 16.83 3.80 -5.96
C GLU A 91 17.48 4.92 -5.13
N GLU A 92 16.77 6.03 -4.99
CA GLU A 92 17.23 7.23 -4.30
C GLU A 92 16.79 7.27 -2.83
N TYR A 93 15.84 6.41 -2.42
CA TYR A 93 15.48 6.23 -1.02
C TYR A 93 16.69 5.94 -0.16
N ARG A 94 16.66 6.38 1.10
CA ARG A 94 17.69 6.05 2.10
C ARG A 94 17.04 5.67 3.42
N CYS A 95 17.68 4.73 4.14
CA CYS A 95 17.29 4.35 5.49
C CYS A 95 18.54 4.11 6.33
N THR A 96 18.53 4.47 7.62
CA THR A 96 19.65 4.14 8.53
C THR A 96 19.52 2.75 9.16
N CYS A 97 18.46 2.01 8.82
CA CYS A 97 18.19 0.68 9.32
C CYS A 97 19.23 -0.36 8.84
N PRO A 98 19.52 -1.42 9.63
CA PRO A 98 20.53 -2.43 9.31
C PRO A 98 20.31 -3.12 7.96
N TRP A 99 19.05 -3.33 7.57
CA TRP A 99 18.72 -3.90 6.26
C TRP A 99 19.22 -3.03 5.11
N TRP A 100 18.98 -1.72 5.19
CA TRP A 100 19.43 -0.78 4.16
C TRP A 100 20.95 -0.70 4.11
N VAL A 101 21.61 -0.68 5.27
CA VAL A 101 23.08 -0.72 5.34
C VAL A 101 23.63 -1.96 4.63
N LYS A 102 22.97 -3.11 4.79
CA LYS A 102 23.40 -4.39 4.19
C LYS A 102 23.10 -4.50 2.70
N TYR A 103 21.95 -4.02 2.24
CA TYR A 103 21.45 -4.30 0.88
C TYR A 103 21.31 -3.07 -0.03
N ARG A 104 21.32 -1.85 0.50
CA ARG A 104 21.24 -0.57 -0.24
C ARG A 104 20.24 -0.59 -1.40
N GLY A 105 19.02 -1.06 -1.15
CA GLY A 105 17.94 -1.10 -2.16
C GLY A 105 18.00 -2.26 -3.16
N THR A 106 19.09 -3.03 -3.25
CA THR A 106 19.22 -4.16 -4.21
C THR A 106 18.24 -5.31 -3.98
N ARG A 107 17.64 -5.37 -2.78
CA ARG A 107 16.58 -6.35 -2.44
C ARG A 107 15.23 -5.68 -2.21
N GLY A 108 15.04 -4.47 -2.72
CA GLY A 108 13.87 -3.64 -2.45
C GLY A 108 13.87 -3.00 -1.06
N PRO A 109 12.84 -2.20 -0.74
CA PRO A 109 12.71 -1.54 0.55
C PRO A 109 12.68 -2.55 1.70
N ALA A 110 13.05 -2.05 2.88
CA ALA A 110 13.42 -2.88 4.01
C ALA A 110 12.34 -3.91 4.36
N ASN A 111 12.78 -5.16 4.47
CA ASN A 111 12.09 -6.14 5.30
C ASN A 111 12.20 -5.62 6.74
N MET A 112 11.07 -5.54 7.43
CA MET A 112 11.05 -5.34 8.87
C MET A 112 10.61 -6.65 9.52
N TYR A 113 11.46 -7.65 9.46
CA TYR A 113 11.31 -8.86 10.27
C TYR A 113 11.70 -8.49 11.70
N TRP A 114 10.68 -8.12 12.47
CA TRP A 114 10.75 -7.86 13.89
C TRP A 114 10.90 -9.20 14.63
N ARG A 115 12.18 -9.50 14.87
CA ARG A 115 12.75 -10.25 15.99
C ARG A 115 12.09 -10.19 17.35
#